data_AF-A0A9X0RVD7-F1
#
_entry.id   AF-A0A9X0RVD7-F1
#
_cell.length_a   1.000
_cell.length_b   1.000
_cell.length_c   1.000
_cell.angle_alpha   90.00
_cell.angle_beta   90.00
_cell.angle_gamma   90.00
#
_symmetry.space_group_name_H-M   'P 1'
#
loop_
_entity.id
_entity.type
_entity.pdbx_description
1 polymer ?
#
loop_
_entity_poly.entity_id
_entity_poly.type
_entity_poly.pdbx_seq_one_letter_code
_entity_poly.pdbx_strand_id
1 'polypeptide(L)' 'MSSQPDWATYIAQMEQILALELDDARRAELLTQFNRIAAMAEPLMALPLDERLEVAGVFHP' A
#
# COMPACT_ATOMS: atom_id res chain seq x y z
N MET A 1 8.73 -11.58 11.60
CA MET A 1 8.41 -12.06 10.24
C MET A 1 7.13 -11.40 9.83
N SER A 2 7.22 -10.38 8.98
CA SER A 2 6.04 -9.69 8.44
C SER A 2 5.46 -10.60 7.37
N SER A 3 4.31 -11.23 7.63
CA SER A 3 3.59 -11.98 6.59
C SER A 3 3.26 -11.01 5.46
N GLN A 4 3.63 -11.36 4.23
CA GLN A 4 3.32 -10.53 3.07
C GLN A 4 1.79 -10.39 2.98
N PRO A 5 1.25 -9.16 2.87
CA PRO A 5 -0.19 -8.95 2.82
C PRO A 5 -0.78 -9.66 1.59
N ASP A 6 -1.93 -10.30 1.76
CA ASP A 6 -2.73 -10.74 0.62
C ASP A 6 -3.41 -9.52 -0.01
N TRP A 7 -2.78 -9.01 -1.07
CA TRP A 7 -3.25 -7.81 -1.78
C TRP A 7 -4.62 -8.01 -2.45
N ALA A 8 -5.00 -9.23 -2.81
CA ALA A 8 -6.32 -9.47 -3.40
C ALA A 8 -7.42 -9.28 -2.35
N THR A 9 -7.21 -9.82 -1.15
CA THR A 9 -8.10 -9.61 0.00
C THR A 9 -8.15 -8.13 0.40
N TYR A 10 -6.99 -7.46 0.44
CA TYR A 10 -6.92 -6.02 0.75
C TYR A 10 -7.72 -5.16 -0.25
N ILE A 11 -7.56 -5.42 -1.56
CA ILE A 11 -8.28 -4.69 -2.61
C ILE A 11 -9.80 -4.87 -2.47
N ALA A 12 -10.27 -6.11 -2.25
CA ALA A 12 -11.69 -6.38 -2.07
C ALA A 12 -12.28 -5.65 -0.85
N GLN A 13 -11.51 -5.55 0.25
CA GLN A 13 -11.93 -4.79 1.43
C GLN A 13 -11.95 -3.28 1.18
N MET A 14 -10.92 -2.75 0.52
CA MET A 14 -10.84 -1.32 0.21
C MET A 14 -11.91 -0.87 -0.77
N GLU A 15 -12.30 -1.72 -1.73
CA GLU A 15 -13.41 -1.46 -2.64
C GLU A 15 -14.70 -1.15 -1.86
N GLN A 16 -14.99 -1.94 -0.82
CA GLN A 16 -16.16 -1.73 0.05
C GLN A 16 -16.01 -0.49 0.93
N ILE A 17 -14.85 -0.30 1.57
CA ILE A 17 -14.60 0.80 2.51
C ILE A 17 -14.65 2.16 1.80
N LEU A 18 -14.13 2.22 0.57
CA LEU A 18 -14.06 3.45 -0.22
C LEU A 18 -15.27 3.65 -1.14
N ALA A 19 -16.25 2.72 -1.11
CA ALA A 19 -17.42 2.72 -1.98
C ALA A 19 -17.07 2.89 -3.47
N LEU A 20 -16.09 2.12 -3.94
CA LEU A 20 -15.64 2.10 -5.33
C LEU A 20 -16.32 0.96 -6.09
N GLU A 21 -16.56 1.15 -7.39
CA GLU A 21 -17.04 0.08 -8.28
C GLU A 21 -15.88 -0.37 -9.20
N LEU A 22 -15.39 -1.59 -9.00
CA LEU A 22 -14.33 -2.17 -9.81
C LEU A 22 -14.80 -3.45 -10.50
N ASP A 23 -14.72 -3.45 -11.82
CA ASP A 23 -14.87 -4.68 -12.60
C ASP A 23 -13.67 -5.63 -12.40
N ASP A 24 -13.81 -6.86 -12.87
CA ASP A 24 -12.77 -7.89 -12.75
C ASP A 24 -11.44 -7.47 -13.39
N ALA A 25 -11.50 -6.75 -14.52
CA ALA A 25 -10.30 -6.31 -15.24
C ALA A 25 -9.51 -5.27 -14.44
N ARG A 26 -10.20 -4.27 -13.86
CA ARG A 26 -9.61 -3.25 -13.01
C ARG A 26 -9.04 -3.85 -11.72
N ARG A 27 -9.73 -4.82 -11.11
CA ARG A 27 -9.21 -5.53 -9.93
C ARG A 27 -7.91 -6.27 -10.25
N ALA A 28 -7.84 -6.95 -11.38
CA ALA A 28 -6.63 -7.67 -11.81
C ALA A 28 -5.46 -6.71 -12.11
N GLU A 29 -5.74 -5.57 -12.75
CA GLU A 29 -4.73 -4.54 -13.00
C GLU A 29 -4.23 -3.93 -11.69
N LEU A 30 -5.14 -3.58 -10.78
CA LEU A 30 -4.81 -3.01 -9.49
C LEU A 30 -3.95 -3.96 -8.66
N LEU A 31 -4.27 -5.26 -8.65
CA LEU A 31 -3.46 -6.29 -8.01
C LEU A 31 -2.03 -6.31 -8.58
N THR A 32 -1.88 -6.18 -9.89
CA THR A 32 -0.56 -6.11 -10.53
C THR A 32 0.21 -4.88 -10.08
N GLN A 33 -0.43 -3.71 -10.03
CA GLN A 33 0.22 -2.47 -9.58
C GLN A 33 0.59 -2.51 -8.11
N PHE A 34 -0.28 -3.06 -7.25
CA PHE A 34 0.01 -3.22 -5.82
C PHE A 34 1.24 -4.09 -5.58
N ASN A 35 1.38 -5.21 -6.29
CA ASN A 35 2.56 -6.06 -6.21
C ASN A 35 3.84 -5.31 -6.64
N ARG A 36 3.76 -4.51 -7.72
CA ARG A 36 4.90 -3.68 -8.16
C ARG A 36 5.28 -2.62 -7.14
N ILE A 37 4.30 -1.92 -6.56
CA ILE A 37 4.52 -0.92 -5.51
C ILE A 37 5.13 -1.58 -4.27
N ALA A 38 4.63 -2.75 -3.86
CA ALA A 38 5.17 -3.50 -2.74
C ALA A 38 6.65 -3.85 -2.96
N ALA A 39 7.03 -4.30 -4.16
CA ALA A 39 8.43 -4.56 -4.50
C ALA A 39 9.29 -3.28 -4.48
N MET A 40 8.75 -2.14 -4.96
CA MET A 40 9.46 -0.86 -4.89
C MET A 40 9.57 -0.33 -3.44
N ALA A 41 8.60 -0.65 -2.58
CA ALA A 41 8.58 -0.23 -1.18
C ALA A 41 9.43 -1.13 -0.27
N GLU A 42 9.68 -2.38 -0.66
CA GLU A 42 10.53 -3.31 0.10
C GLU A 42 11.87 -2.71 0.56
N PRO A 43 12.69 -2.08 -0.31
CA PRO A 43 13.94 -1.46 0.14
C PRO A 43 13.73 -0.29 1.12
N LEU A 44 12.61 0.44 1.00
CA LEU A 44 12.28 1.52 1.93
C LEU A 44 11.86 0.97 3.30
N MET A 45 11.08 -0.11 3.33
CA MET A 45 10.65 -0.77 4.57
C MET A 45 11.78 -1.49 5.30
N ALA A 46 12.85 -1.86 4.58
CA ALA A 46 14.05 -2.47 5.16
C ALA A 46 14.97 -1.42 5.83
N LEU A 47 14.77 -0.13 5.56
CA LEU A 47 15.56 0.94 6.19
C LEU A 47 15.14 1.09 7.67
N PRO A 48 16.08 1.02 8.62
CA PRO A 48 15.76 1.28 10.02
C PRO A 48 15.34 2.75 10.18
N LEU A 49 14.17 2.97 10.76
CA LEU A 49 13.69 4.31 11.11
C LEU A 49 14.07 4.59 12.56
N ASP A 50 14.68 5.76 12.80
CA ASP A 50 14.88 6.28 14.16
C ASP A 50 13.52 6.70 14.75
N GLU A 51 13.32 6.50 16.05
CA GLU A 51 12.09 6.90 16.76
C GLU A 51 11.82 8.41 16.64
N ARG A 52 12.85 9.21 16.36
CA ARG A 52 12.76 10.68 16.26
C ARG A 52 12.84 11.20 14.84
N LEU A 53 12.62 10.35 13.84
CA LEU A 53 12.68 10.77 12.44
C LEU A 53 11.51 11.72 12.11
N GLU A 54 11.82 13.00 11.90
CA GLU A 54 10.84 13.99 11.48
C GLU A 54 10.38 13.74 10.04
N VAL A 55 9.10 13.99 9.77
CA VAL A 55 8.56 13.95 8.41
C VAL A 55 9.09 15.15 7.64
N ALA A 56 9.48 14.96 6.38
CA ALA A 56 10.07 16.01 5.53
C ALA A 56 9.14 17.23 5.27
N GLY A 57 7.88 17.18 5.70
CA GLY A 57 6.93 18.30 5.65
C GLY A 57 6.35 18.59 7.02
N VAL A 58 6.58 19.80 7.53
CA VAL A 58 5.93 20.33 8.74
C VAL A 58 4.73 21.16 8.31
N PHE A 59 3.54 20.83 8.82
CA PHE A 59 2.35 21.64 8.60
C PHE A 59 2.51 23.00 9.30
N HIS A 60 2.35 24.08 8.54
CA HIS A 60 2.32 25.45 9.06
C HIS A 60 0.86 25.96 8.93
N PRO A 61 0.16 26.23 10.05
CA PRO A 61 -1.22 26.71 10.05
C PRO A 61 -1.39 28.14 9.55
#